data_AF-A0A1W9SWJ1-F1
#
_entry.id   AF-A0A1W9SWJ1-F1
#
_cell.length_a   1.000
_cell.length_b   1.000
_cell.length_c   1.000
_cell.angle_alpha   90.00
_cell.angle_beta   90.00
_cell.angle_gamma   90.00
#
_symmetry.space_group_name_H-M   'P 1'
#
loop_
_entity.id
_entity.type
_entity.pdbx_description
1 polymer ?
#
loop_
_entity_poly.entity_id
_entity_poly.type
_entity_poly.pdbx_seq_one_letter_code
_entity_poly.pdbx_strand_id
1 'polypeptide(L)'
;MNVVYELIQKNPDYSAWLFFIVNIFWCVFVYFNKQKHEKKMANLKHSLSLKFEKEKEITELEMLAGEITEWAGTYQLDLQSDELNKKLDDFIKKAGRFRRYPKLKQAIRDLHNRCSILIYSRNKNKHKLEQDMRDQVENMHKKLITEIDKILK
;
A
#
# COMPACT_ATOMS: atom_id res chain seq x y z
N MET A 1 38.56 -30.31 36.22
CA MET A 1 37.30 -30.09 36.94
C MET A 1 37.49 -29.72 38.41
N ASN A 2 38.56 -30.14 39.10
CA ASN A 2 38.75 -29.84 40.54
C ASN A 2 39.13 -28.38 40.87
N VAL A 3 39.75 -27.65 39.95
CA VAL A 3 40.21 -26.27 40.21
C VAL A 3 39.06 -25.31 40.52
N VAL A 4 37.91 -25.47 39.85
CA VAL A 4 36.72 -24.65 40.09
C VAL A 4 36.10 -24.98 41.44
N TYR A 5 36.04 -26.26 41.80
CA TYR A 5 35.52 -26.72 43.09
C TYR A 5 36.42 -26.31 44.26
N GLU A 6 37.75 -26.44 44.13
CA GLU A 6 38.70 -26.00 45.15
C GLU A 6 38.66 -24.48 45.37
N LEU A 7 38.49 -23.70 44.29
CA LEU A 7 38.37 -22.24 44.39
C LEU A 7 37.08 -21.82 45.11
N ILE A 8 35.98 -22.54 44.87
CA ILE A 8 34.68 -22.31 45.53
C ILE A 8 34.74 -22.71 47.02
N GLN A 9 35.44 -23.80 47.33
CA GLN A 9 35.53 -24.31 48.70
C GLN A 9 36.48 -23.49 49.59
N LYS A 10 37.48 -22.81 49.00
CA LYS A 10 38.42 -21.95 49.74
C LYS A 10 37.79 -20.65 50.26
N ASN A 11 36.76 -20.12 49.58
CA ASN A 11 36.02 -18.92 49.97
C ASN A 11 34.55 -19.03 49.49
N PRO A 12 33.69 -19.74 50.24
CA PRO A 12 32.29 -19.97 49.83
C PRO A 12 31.48 -18.68 49.73
N ASP A 13 31.74 -17.70 50.58
CA ASP A 13 31.05 -16.40 50.57
C ASP A 13 31.31 -15.59 49.30
N TYR A 14 32.55 -15.61 48.79
CA TYR A 14 32.90 -14.94 47.53
C TYR A 14 32.17 -15.57 46.34
N SER A 15 32.09 -16.90 46.33
CA SER A 15 31.40 -17.65 45.28
C SER A 15 29.90 -17.39 45.29
N ALA A 16 29.27 -17.34 46.48
CA ALA A 16 27.86 -17.01 46.63
C ALA A 16 27.55 -15.60 46.11
N TRP A 17 28.39 -14.61 46.41
CA TRP A 17 28.23 -13.25 45.93
C TRP A 17 28.40 -13.15 44.40
N LEU A 18 29.34 -13.91 43.83
CA LEU A 18 29.58 -13.96 42.39
C LEU A 18 28.37 -14.59 41.65
N PHE A 19 27.78 -15.66 42.20
CA PHE A 19 26.53 -16.22 41.67
C PHE A 19 25.36 -15.24 41.72
N PHE A 20 25.26 -14.44 42.78
CA PHE A 20 24.23 -13.43 42.91
C PHE A 20 24.37 -12.32 41.86
N ILE A 21 25.59 -11.84 41.63
CA ILE A 21 25.88 -10.84 40.59
C ILE A 21 25.58 -11.35 39.20
N VAL A 22 26.01 -12.58 38.89
CA VAL A 22 25.76 -13.18 37.58
C VAL A 22 24.25 -13.32 37.33
N ASN A 23 23.47 -13.69 38.35
CA ASN A 23 22.00 -13.75 38.25
C ASN A 23 21.37 -12.39 38.02
N ILE A 24 21.78 -11.36 38.78
CA ILE A 24 21.29 -9.99 38.57
C ILE A 24 21.63 -9.51 37.16
N PHE A 25 22.85 -9.75 36.70
CA PHE A 25 23.27 -9.38 35.36
C PHE A 25 22.45 -10.09 34.29
N TRP A 26 22.13 -11.37 34.48
CA TRP A 26 21.23 -12.12 33.60
C TRP A 26 19.82 -11.54 33.56
N CYS A 27 19.24 -11.20 34.72
CA CYS A 27 17.93 -10.55 34.79
C CYS A 27 17.92 -9.21 34.05
N VAL A 28 18.94 -8.38 34.25
CA VAL A 28 19.11 -7.09 33.57
C VAL A 28 19.27 -7.29 32.06
N PHE A 29 20.08 -8.27 31.64
CA PHE A 29 20.27 -8.60 30.23
C PHE A 29 18.96 -9.04 29.56
N VAL A 30 18.21 -9.95 30.20
CA VAL A 30 16.90 -10.40 29.69
C VAL A 30 15.91 -9.23 29.61
N TYR A 31 15.88 -8.35 30.62
CA TYR A 31 15.01 -7.18 30.64
C TYR A 31 15.31 -6.24 29.46
N PHE A 32 16.58 -5.87 29.25
CA PHE A 32 16.97 -5.01 28.14
C PHE A 32 16.74 -5.67 26.77
N ASN A 33 16.97 -6.98 26.66
CA ASN A 33 16.75 -7.73 25.43
C ASN A 33 15.26 -7.74 25.06
N LYS A 34 14.38 -8.01 26.02
CA LYS A 34 12.92 -7.95 25.86
C LYS A 34 12.46 -6.56 25.40
N GLN A 35 12.91 -5.50 26.08
CA GLN A 35 12.53 -4.13 25.74
C GLN A 35 12.97 -3.72 24.31
N LYS A 36 14.16 -4.14 23.87
CA LYS A 36 14.64 -3.90 22.50
C LYS A 36 13.82 -4.68 21.47
N HIS A 37 13.43 -5.92 21.77
CA HIS A 37 12.61 -6.74 20.87
C HIS A 37 11.20 -6.18 20.70
N GLU A 38 10.55 -5.74 21.78
CA GLU A 38 9.21 -5.15 21.71
C GLU A 38 9.19 -3.88 20.85
N LYS A 39 10.19 -3.01 21.00
CA LYS A 39 10.33 -1.81 20.15
C LYS A 39 10.54 -2.15 18.67
N LYS A 40 11.38 -3.15 18.38
CA LYS A 40 11.59 -3.62 16.99
C LYS A 40 10.30 -4.21 16.40
N MET A 41 9.59 -5.02 17.17
CA MET A 41 8.32 -5.62 16.76
C MET A 41 7.24 -4.56 16.50
N ALA A 42 7.13 -3.55 17.36
CA ALA A 42 6.19 -2.44 17.17
C ALA A 42 6.50 -1.65 15.89
N ASN A 43 7.77 -1.32 15.66
CA ASN A 43 8.20 -0.59 14.47
C ASN A 43 7.99 -1.41 13.19
N LEU A 44 8.28 -2.71 13.22
CA LEU A 44 8.02 -3.61 12.10
C LEU A 44 6.53 -3.69 11.79
N LYS A 45 5.68 -3.94 12.80
CA LYS A 45 4.23 -3.98 12.63
C LYS A 45 3.68 -2.68 12.06
N HIS A 46 4.11 -1.53 12.58
CA HIS A 46 3.70 -0.22 12.08
C HIS A 46 4.17 0.03 10.65
N SER A 47 5.41 -0.34 10.32
CA SER A 47 5.91 -0.21 8.94
C SER A 47 5.16 -1.11 7.96
N LEU A 48 4.78 -2.31 8.41
CA LEU A 48 4.02 -3.28 7.64
C LEU A 48 2.58 -2.80 7.42
N SER A 49 1.92 -2.29 8.47
CA SER A 49 0.55 -1.76 8.36
C SER A 49 0.49 -0.58 7.39
N LEU A 50 1.48 0.32 7.45
CA LEU A 50 1.58 1.43 6.50
C LEU A 50 1.81 0.97 5.05
N LYS A 51 2.52 -0.14 4.84
CA LYS A 51 2.69 -0.73 3.49
C LYS A 51 1.37 -1.33 3.00
N PHE A 52 0.72 -2.15 3.83
CA PHE A 52 -0.57 -2.75 3.50
C PHE A 52 -1.65 -1.71 3.21
N GLU A 53 -1.70 -0.63 3.98
CA GLU A 53 -2.66 0.45 3.74
C GLU A 53 -2.45 1.13 2.40
N LYS A 54 -1.19 1.38 2.00
CA LYS A 54 -0.86 1.94 0.68
C LYS A 54 -1.19 0.98 -0.45
N GLU A 55 -0.82 -0.30 -0.32
CA GLU A 55 -1.13 -1.32 -1.32
C GLU A 55 -2.63 -1.43 -1.51
N LYS A 56 -3.41 -1.44 -0.41
CA LYS A 56 -4.87 -1.42 -0.45
C LYS A 56 -5.41 -0.21 -1.21
N GLU A 57 -4.93 1.00 -0.91
CA GLU A 57 -5.37 2.21 -1.62
C GLU A 57 -5.08 2.16 -3.12
N ILE A 58 -3.93 1.60 -3.51
CA ILE A 58 -3.54 1.43 -4.92
C ILE A 58 -4.41 0.37 -5.61
N THR A 59 -4.65 -0.77 -4.98
CA THR A 59 -5.54 -1.81 -5.52
C THR A 59 -6.97 -1.30 -5.68
N GLU A 60 -7.47 -0.52 -4.73
CA GLU A 60 -8.80 0.11 -4.87
C GLU A 60 -8.87 1.10 -6.04
N LEU A 61 -7.78 1.82 -6.33
CA LEU A 61 -7.71 2.73 -7.46
C LEU A 61 -7.71 1.96 -8.78
N GLU A 62 -6.93 0.88 -8.85
CA GLU A 62 -6.88 -0.02 -10.01
C GLU A 62 -8.24 -0.64 -10.31
N MET A 63 -8.92 -1.18 -9.29
CA MET A 63 -10.27 -1.73 -9.43
C MET A 63 -11.25 -0.69 -9.97
N LEU A 64 -11.21 0.53 -9.44
CA LEU A 64 -12.10 1.61 -9.88
C LEU A 64 -11.79 2.07 -11.32
N ALA A 65 -10.51 2.10 -11.71
CA ALA A 65 -10.10 2.38 -13.08
C ALA A 65 -10.56 1.29 -14.06
N GLY A 66 -10.49 0.03 -13.64
CA GLY A 66 -11.00 -1.12 -14.38
C GLY A 66 -12.50 -1.04 -14.60
N GLU A 67 -13.27 -0.78 -13.53
CA GLU A 67 -14.72 -0.57 -13.63
C GLU A 67 -15.06 0.56 -14.62
N ILE A 68 -14.42 1.73 -14.50
CA ILE A 68 -14.67 2.87 -15.41
C ILE A 68 -14.38 2.49 -16.87
N THR A 69 -13.31 1.71 -17.10
CA THR A 69 -12.91 1.28 -18.45
C THR A 69 -13.88 0.25 -19.03
N GLU A 70 -14.35 -0.69 -18.22
CA GLU A 70 -15.37 -1.67 -18.62
C GLU A 70 -16.72 -1.00 -18.92
N TRP A 71 -17.09 -0.01 -18.11
CA TRP A 71 -18.24 0.86 -18.36
C TRP A 71 -18.11 1.63 -19.66
N ALA A 72 -16.93 2.18 -19.95
CA ALA A 72 -16.64 2.82 -21.23
C ALA A 72 -16.77 1.85 -22.43
N GLY A 73 -16.54 0.55 -22.20
CA GLY A 73 -16.66 -0.51 -23.21
C GLY A 73 -18.07 -1.07 -23.41
N THR A 74 -18.99 -0.90 -22.46
CA THR A 74 -20.33 -1.51 -22.53
C THR A 74 -21.32 -0.68 -23.37
N TYR A 75 -22.29 -1.36 -23.96
CA TYR A 75 -23.27 -0.75 -24.89
C TYR A 75 -24.45 -0.03 -24.19
N GLN A 76 -24.51 0.00 -22.85
CA GLN A 76 -25.68 0.45 -22.07
C GLN A 76 -25.50 1.82 -21.36
N LEU A 77 -24.56 2.65 -21.81
CA LEU A 77 -24.17 3.92 -21.17
C LEU A 77 -25.31 4.96 -20.97
N ASP A 78 -26.42 4.85 -21.70
CA ASP A 78 -27.56 5.79 -21.59
C ASP A 78 -28.39 5.63 -20.31
N LEU A 79 -28.34 4.48 -19.62
CA LEU A 79 -29.16 4.21 -18.43
C LEU A 79 -28.45 4.45 -17.09
N GLN A 80 -27.14 4.72 -17.08
CA GLN A 80 -26.33 4.87 -15.85
C GLN A 80 -25.34 6.05 -15.85
N SER A 81 -25.62 7.09 -16.63
CA SER A 81 -24.72 8.25 -16.77
C SER A 81 -24.44 8.96 -15.43
N ASP A 82 -25.43 9.10 -14.55
CA ASP A 82 -25.27 9.75 -13.25
C ASP A 82 -24.39 8.93 -12.27
N GLU A 83 -24.54 7.61 -12.26
CA GLU A 83 -23.73 6.72 -11.42
C GLU A 83 -22.28 6.69 -11.90
N LEU A 84 -22.06 6.68 -13.22
CA LEU A 84 -20.74 6.75 -13.82
C LEU A 84 -20.04 8.08 -13.57
N ASN A 85 -20.77 9.20 -13.68
CA ASN A 85 -20.25 10.53 -13.35
C ASN A 85 -19.83 10.60 -11.88
N LYS A 86 -20.61 10.01 -10.97
CA LYS A 86 -20.26 9.92 -9.55
C LYS A 86 -19.00 9.07 -9.32
N LYS A 87 -18.86 7.92 -10.01
CA LYS A 87 -17.64 7.09 -9.95
C LYS A 87 -16.42 7.82 -10.50
N LEU A 88 -16.56 8.57 -11.59
CA LEU A 88 -15.51 9.41 -12.17
C LEU A 88 -15.06 10.53 -11.22
N ASP A 89 -16.01 11.19 -10.56
CA ASP A 89 -15.70 12.21 -9.54
C ASP A 89 -14.96 11.59 -8.36
N ASP A 90 -15.42 10.44 -7.87
CA ASP A 90 -14.74 9.73 -6.78
C ASP A 90 -13.35 9.24 -7.20
N PHE A 91 -13.15 8.87 -8.46
CA PHE A 91 -11.84 8.56 -9.03
C PHE A 91 -10.88 9.75 -8.95
N ILE A 92 -11.32 10.94 -9.35
CA ILE A 92 -10.51 12.17 -9.22
C ILE A 92 -10.25 12.55 -7.76
N LYS A 93 -11.25 12.39 -6.88
CA LYS A 93 -11.05 12.63 -5.44
C LYS A 93 -9.99 11.69 -4.86
N LYS A 94 -10.02 10.40 -5.22
CA LYS A 94 -8.98 9.43 -4.85
C LYS A 94 -7.62 9.82 -5.44
N ALA A 95 -7.57 10.36 -6.66
CA ALA A 95 -6.34 10.91 -7.26
C ALA A 95 -5.66 12.00 -6.41
N GLY A 96 -6.44 12.77 -5.65
CA GLY A 96 -5.94 13.79 -4.72
C GLY A 96 -5.02 13.22 -3.64
N ARG A 97 -5.25 11.98 -3.22
CA ARG A 97 -4.44 11.27 -2.21
C ARG A 97 -3.06 10.87 -2.74
N PHE A 98 -2.95 10.65 -4.05
CA PHE A 98 -1.70 10.29 -4.72
C PHE A 98 -0.83 11.49 -5.11
N ARG A 99 -0.88 12.60 -4.36
CA ARG A 99 -0.04 13.81 -4.62
C ARG A 99 1.46 13.50 -4.69
N ARG A 100 1.91 12.46 -3.98
CA ARG A 100 3.31 11.99 -3.98
C ARG A 100 3.73 11.35 -5.32
N TYR A 101 2.79 10.97 -6.18
CA TYR A 101 3.05 10.31 -7.46
C TYR A 101 2.45 11.14 -8.62
N PRO A 102 3.17 12.16 -9.10
CA PRO A 102 2.63 13.09 -10.11
C PRO A 102 2.26 12.39 -11.43
N LYS A 103 3.02 11.36 -11.84
CA LYS A 103 2.74 10.58 -13.06
C LYS A 103 1.46 9.75 -12.94
N LEU A 104 1.26 9.07 -11.81
CA LEU A 104 0.02 8.34 -11.52
C LEU A 104 -1.17 9.32 -11.48
N LYS A 105 -1.04 10.45 -10.78
CA LYS A 105 -2.07 11.49 -10.75
C LYS A 105 -2.42 12.01 -12.15
N GLN A 106 -1.43 12.16 -13.00
CA GLN A 106 -1.64 12.59 -14.38
C GLN A 106 -2.35 11.51 -15.21
N ALA A 107 -1.93 10.24 -15.09
CA ALA A 107 -2.60 9.12 -15.75
C ALA A 107 -4.07 8.98 -15.32
N ILE A 108 -4.38 9.17 -14.03
CA ILE A 108 -5.77 9.19 -13.53
C ILE A 108 -6.59 10.31 -14.19
N ARG A 109 -6.02 11.53 -14.24
CA ARG A 109 -6.69 12.68 -14.87
C ARG A 109 -6.91 12.46 -16.37
N ASP A 110 -5.91 11.92 -17.04
CA ASP A 110 -5.95 11.64 -18.47
C ASP A 110 -7.03 10.58 -18.78
N LEU A 111 -7.12 9.51 -17.99
CA LEU A 111 -8.18 8.51 -18.09
C LEU A 111 -9.56 9.13 -17.84
N HIS A 112 -9.71 9.88 -16.75
CA HIS A 112 -10.96 10.58 -16.44
C HIS A 112 -11.42 11.46 -17.60
N ASN A 113 -10.54 12.33 -18.11
CA ASN A 113 -10.87 13.24 -19.20
C ASN A 113 -11.32 12.48 -20.45
N ARG A 114 -10.65 11.38 -20.81
CA ARG A 114 -11.04 10.55 -21.96
C ARG A 114 -12.39 9.88 -21.75
N CYS A 115 -12.66 9.35 -20.55
CA CYS A 115 -13.96 8.79 -20.20
C CYS A 115 -15.08 9.85 -20.25
N SER A 116 -14.86 11.05 -19.70
CA SER A 116 -15.85 12.14 -19.77
C SER A 116 -16.13 12.56 -21.22
N ILE A 117 -15.11 12.65 -22.07
CA ILE A 117 -15.28 12.98 -23.49
C ILE A 117 -16.03 11.85 -24.20
N LEU A 118 -15.72 10.58 -23.92
CA LEU A 118 -16.44 9.43 -24.48
C LEU A 118 -17.93 9.52 -24.15
N ILE A 119 -18.29 9.71 -22.87
CA ILE A 119 -19.67 9.86 -22.40
C ILE A 119 -20.38 11.00 -23.14
N TYR A 120 -19.74 12.17 -23.21
CA TYR A 120 -20.31 13.34 -23.89
C TYR A 120 -20.48 13.12 -25.41
N SER A 121 -19.50 12.48 -26.05
CA SER A 121 -19.49 12.25 -27.51
C SER A 121 -20.52 11.20 -27.95
N ARG A 122 -20.80 10.22 -27.08
CA ARG A 122 -21.78 9.16 -27.33
C ARG A 122 -23.20 9.72 -27.41
N ASN A 123 -23.55 10.69 -26.57
CA ASN A 123 -24.83 11.42 -26.65
C ASN A 123 -25.07 12.12 -28.00
N LYS A 124 -24.06 12.24 -28.87
CA LYS A 124 -24.16 12.85 -30.20
C LYS A 124 -24.14 11.85 -31.37
N ASN A 125 -24.32 10.54 -31.13
CA ASN A 125 -24.49 9.48 -32.16
C ASN A 125 -23.40 9.43 -33.26
N LYS A 126 -22.12 9.53 -32.87
CA LYS A 126 -20.98 9.40 -33.82
C LYS A 126 -20.26 8.06 -33.67
N HIS A 127 -20.78 7.01 -34.29
CA HIS A 127 -20.23 5.64 -34.16
C HIS A 127 -18.74 5.49 -34.52
N LYS A 128 -18.25 6.13 -35.59
CA LYS A 128 -16.83 6.03 -35.99
C LYS A 128 -15.88 6.74 -35.00
N LEU A 129 -16.40 7.74 -34.27
CA LEU A 129 -15.66 8.46 -33.24
C LEU A 129 -15.61 7.66 -31.94
N GLU A 130 -16.61 6.81 -31.69
CA GLU A 130 -16.72 6.01 -30.47
C GLU A 130 -15.62 4.94 -30.36
N GLN A 131 -15.33 4.25 -31.47
CA GLN A 131 -14.31 3.18 -31.47
C GLN A 131 -12.90 3.73 -31.21
N ASP A 132 -12.51 4.81 -31.89
CA ASP A 132 -11.22 5.48 -31.67
C ASP A 132 -11.09 6.01 -30.23
N MET A 133 -12.20 6.50 -29.64
CA MET A 133 -12.19 6.94 -28.26
C MET A 133 -12.12 5.80 -27.24
N ARG A 134 -12.72 4.63 -27.54
CA ARG A 134 -12.56 3.43 -26.72
C ARG A 134 -11.11 2.96 -26.69
N ASP A 135 -10.46 2.92 -27.85
CA ASP A 135 -9.03 2.57 -27.95
C ASP A 135 -8.15 3.56 -27.17
N GLN A 136 -8.50 4.85 -27.19
CA GLN A 136 -7.83 5.87 -26.38
C GLN A 136 -8.03 5.65 -24.87
N VAL A 137 -9.24 5.30 -24.43
CA VAL A 137 -9.53 5.00 -23.01
C VAL A 137 -8.73 3.77 -22.55
N GLU A 138 -8.71 2.70 -23.35
CA GLU A 138 -7.95 1.49 -23.04
C GLU A 138 -6.44 1.77 -22.97
N ASN A 139 -5.91 2.60 -23.87
CA ASN A 139 -4.52 3.03 -23.84
C ASN A 139 -4.19 3.87 -22.59
N MET A 140 -5.11 4.73 -22.14
CA MET A 140 -4.93 5.48 -20.90
C MET A 140 -5.01 4.57 -19.67
N HIS A 141 -5.89 3.57 -19.68
CA HIS A 141 -5.97 2.55 -18.64
C HIS A 141 -4.65 1.77 -18.53
N LYS A 142 -4.10 1.28 -19.65
CA LYS A 142 -2.80 0.60 -19.68
C LYS A 142 -1.66 1.45 -19.12
N LYS A 143 -1.64 2.75 -19.45
CA LYS A 143 -0.65 3.70 -18.88
C LYS A 143 -0.81 3.84 -17.37
N LEU A 144 -2.04 3.91 -16.87
CA LEU A 144 -2.33 3.97 -15.44
C LEU A 144 -1.85 2.71 -14.72
N ILE A 145 -2.16 1.52 -15.24
CA ILE A 145 -1.69 0.24 -14.68
C ILE A 145 -0.16 0.21 -14.65
N THR A 146 0.49 0.64 -15.74
CA THR A 146 1.96 0.69 -15.81
C THR A 146 2.57 1.62 -14.74
N GLU A 147 1.93 2.75 -14.44
CA GLU A 147 2.40 3.64 -13.38
C GLU A 147 2.09 3.10 -11.98
N ILE A 148 1.00 2.35 -11.81
CA ILE A 148 0.68 1.61 -10.58
C ILE A 148 1.74 0.53 -10.31
N ASP A 149 2.09 -0.27 -11.31
CA ASP A 149 3.11 -1.33 -11.21
C ASP A 149 4.48 -0.78 -10.78
N LYS A 150 4.82 0.44 -11.21
CA LYS A 150 6.07 1.12 -10.81
C LYS A 150 6.08 1.56 -9.35
N ILE A 151 4.91 1.72 -8.73
CA ILE A 151 4.78 2.13 -7.32
C ILE A 151 4.73 0.91 -6.40
N LEU A 152 4.21 -0.22 -6.90
CA LEU A 152 4.12 -1.49 -6.17
C LEU A 152 5.43 -2.30 -6.20
N LYS A 153 6.31 -2.08 -7.19
CA LYS A 153 7.67 -2.65 -7.24
C LYS A 153 8.66 -1.88 -6.37
#